data_AF-A0A7C4M457-F1
#
_entry.id   AF-A0A7C4M457-F1
#
_cell.length_a   1.000
_cell.length_b   1.000
_cell.length_c   1.000
_cell.angle_alpha   90.00
_cell.angle_beta   90.00
_cell.angle_gamma   90.00
#
_symmetry.space_group_name_H-M   'P 1'
#
loop_
_entity.id
_entity.type
_entity.pdbx_description
1 polymer ?
#
loop_
_entity_poly.entity_id
_entity_poly.type
_entity_poly.pdbx_seq_one_letter_code
_entity_poly.pdbx_strand_id
1 'polypeptide(L)'
;MFAIIEIDVSRLSDYAKARLVQGVVDRYGLSGASKVLGASRSYVYQISRGDKRAPDPLIRRAVELLGIEEAKKILGVREMLRACGATYENGSLDRCLLLRYWLWLLGMRSLGG
;
A
#
# COMPACT_ATOMS: atom_id res chain seq x y z
N MET A 1 -8.62 15.67 -15.32
CA MET A 1 -8.18 15.86 -13.93
C MET A 1 -7.69 14.52 -13.39
N PHE A 2 -6.37 14.32 -13.28
CA PHE A 2 -5.80 13.07 -12.76
C PHE A 2 -6.00 13.04 -11.25
N ALA A 3 -6.70 12.02 -10.76
CA ALA A 3 -6.80 11.77 -9.33
C ALA A 3 -5.46 11.21 -8.84
N ILE A 4 -4.65 12.05 -8.18
CA ILE A 4 -3.50 11.56 -7.41
C ILE A 4 -4.10 10.88 -6.17
N ILE A 5 -4.25 9.56 -6.23
CA ILE A 5 -4.68 8.76 -5.07
C ILE A 5 -3.45 8.59 -4.19
N GLU A 6 -3.35 9.41 -3.15
CA GLU A 6 -2.33 9.28 -2.12
C GLU A 6 -2.70 8.12 -1.19
N ILE A 7 -1.78 7.16 -1.02
CA ILE A 7 -1.99 6.02 -0.11
C ILE A 7 -1.65 6.49 1.30
N ASP A 8 -2.67 6.73 2.13
CA ASP A 8 -2.46 7.00 3.55
C ASP A 8 -2.07 5.71 4.26
N VAL A 9 -0.76 5.51 4.41
CA VAL A 9 -0.19 4.31 5.04
C VAL A 9 -0.56 4.18 6.52
N SER A 10 -0.94 5.26 7.20
CA SER A 10 -1.30 5.22 8.62
C SER A 10 -2.57 4.39 8.85
N ARG A 11 -3.44 4.37 7.84
CA ARG A 11 -4.71 3.64 7.82
C ARG A 11 -4.58 2.18 7.38
N LEU A 12 -3.40 1.74 6.95
CA LEU A 12 -3.18 0.35 6.60
C LEU A 12 -3.15 -0.54 7.86
N SER A 13 -3.69 -1.75 7.75
CA SER A 13 -3.53 -2.75 8.81
C SER A 13 -2.06 -3.16 8.95
N ASP A 14 -1.68 -3.61 10.15
CA ASP A 14 -0.34 -4.17 10.41
C ASP A 14 0.01 -5.30 9.44
N TYR A 15 -0.98 -6.14 9.10
CA TYR A 15 -0.83 -7.20 8.10
C TYR A 15 -0.51 -6.65 6.71
N ALA A 16 -1.25 -5.65 6.25
CA ALA A 16 -1.00 -5.02 4.96
C ALA A 16 0.38 -4.35 4.89
N LYS A 17 0.79 -3.69 5.98
CA LYS A 17 2.13 -3.12 6.13
C LYS A 17 3.22 -4.19 6.02
N ALA A 18 3.05 -5.32 6.71
CA ALA A 18 3.98 -6.46 6.62
C ALA A 18 4.06 -7.02 5.18
N ARG A 19 2.93 -7.12 4.48
CA ARG A 19 2.87 -7.59 3.09
C ARG A 19 3.59 -6.65 2.12
N LEU A 20 3.50 -5.34 2.30
CA LEU A 20 4.26 -4.37 1.50
C LEU A 20 5.77 -4.55 1.71
N VAL A 21 6.22 -4.72 2.95
CA VAL A 21 7.64 -4.99 3.24
C VAL A 21 8.08 -6.32 2.64
N GLN A 22 7.25 -7.36 2.73
CA GLN A 22 7.51 -8.63 2.09
C GLN A 22 7.63 -8.48 0.56
N GLY A 23 6.78 -7.67 -0.09
CA GLY A 23 6.91 -7.40 -1.52
C GLY A 23 8.25 -6.75 -1.91
N VAL A 24 8.78 -5.86 -1.06
CA VAL A 24 10.13 -5.28 -1.27
C VAL A 24 11.21 -6.37 -1.11
N VAL A 25 11.06 -7.25 -0.12
CA VAL A 25 11.96 -8.40 0.06
C VAL A 25 11.90 -9.35 -1.14
N ASP A 26 10.72 -9.61 -1.68
CA ASP A 26 10.55 -10.49 -2.85
C ASP A 26 11.21 -9.88 -4.10
N ARG A 27 11.18 -8.53 -4.24
CA ARG A 27 11.78 -7.82 -5.38
C ARG A 27 13.31 -7.71 -5.31
N TYR A 28 13.86 -7.42 -4.13
CA TYR A 28 15.28 -7.08 -3.97
C TYR A 28 16.09 -8.10 -3.16
N GLY A 29 15.44 -9.15 -2.65
CA GLY A 29 15.99 -10.03 -1.62
C GLY A 29 16.14 -9.32 -0.28
N LEU A 30 16.30 -10.08 0.81
CA LEU A 30 16.40 -9.52 2.17
C LEU A 30 17.58 -8.55 2.34
N SER A 31 18.72 -8.85 1.69
CA SER A 31 19.91 -7.99 1.73
C SER A 31 19.69 -6.67 0.99
N GLY A 32 19.07 -6.72 -0.19
CA GLY A 32 18.75 -5.53 -0.97
C GLY A 32 17.69 -4.68 -0.27
N ALA A 33 16.62 -5.32 0.21
CA ALA A 33 15.54 -4.68 0.97
C ALA A 33 16.07 -3.90 2.19
N SER A 34 16.98 -4.50 2.96
CA SER A 34 17.66 -3.83 4.09
C SER A 34 18.36 -2.53 3.67
N LYS A 35 19.08 -2.53 2.55
CA LYS A 35 19.77 -1.34 2.04
C LYS A 35 18.79 -0.27 1.59
N VAL A 36 17.79 -0.62 0.76
CA VAL A 36 16.87 0.36 0.15
C VAL A 36 15.84 0.91 1.14
N LEU A 37 15.49 0.15 2.18
CA LEU A 37 14.61 0.59 3.27
C LEU A 37 15.37 1.31 4.40
N GLY A 38 16.71 1.31 4.38
CA GLY A 38 17.52 1.94 5.43
C GLY A 38 17.35 1.30 6.80
N ALA A 39 17.11 -0.01 6.85
CA ALA A 39 16.80 -0.76 8.06
C ALA A 39 17.68 -2.02 8.17
N SER A 40 17.97 -2.49 9.39
CA SER A 40 18.76 -3.71 9.55
C SER A 40 18.05 -4.94 8.98
N ARG A 41 18.82 -5.92 8.47
CA ARG A 41 18.25 -7.17 7.91
C ARG A 41 17.32 -7.89 8.88
N SER A 42 17.71 -7.98 10.14
CA SER A 42 16.88 -8.61 11.18
C SER A 42 15.56 -7.87 11.37
N TYR A 43 15.59 -6.54 11.37
CA TYR A 43 14.39 -5.72 11.53
C TYR A 43 13.44 -5.85 10.32
N VAL A 44 13.97 -5.81 9.09
CA VAL A 44 13.17 -6.05 7.87
C VAL A 44 12.56 -7.45 7.89
N TYR A 45 13.33 -8.47 8.28
CA TYR A 45 12.84 -9.85 8.37
C TYR A 45 11.69 -10.00 9.37
N GLN A 46 11.81 -9.43 10.57
CA GLN A 46 10.75 -9.46 11.59
C GLN A 46 9.48 -8.77 11.10
N ILE A 47 9.60 -7.63 10.41
CA ILE A 47 8.45 -6.93 9.86
C ILE A 47 7.79 -7.75 8.74
N SER A 48 8.58 -8.32 7.81
CA SER A 48 8.03 -9.05 6.67
C SER A 48 7.28 -10.31 7.09
N ARG A 49 7.64 -10.88 8.24
CA ARG A 49 6.94 -11.99 8.90
C ARG A 49 5.71 -11.57 9.72
N GLY A 50 5.56 -10.28 10.00
CA GLY A 50 4.51 -9.74 10.86
C GLY A 50 4.83 -9.83 12.35
N ASP A 51 6.04 -10.23 12.73
CA ASP A 51 6.48 -10.35 14.13
C ASP A 51 6.71 -8.97 14.78
N LYS A 52 6.88 -7.93 13.95
CA LYS A 52 7.07 -6.55 14.40
C LYS A 52 6.28 -5.57 13.55
N ARG A 53 5.69 -4.57 14.22
CA ARG A 53 4.99 -3.47 13.54
C ARG A 53 5.96 -2.65 12.68
N ALA A 54 5.50 -2.33 11.47
CA ALA A 54 6.23 -1.48 10.56
C ALA A 54 5.88 0.00 10.83
N PRO A 55 6.89 0.87 11.02
CA PRO A 55 6.64 2.30 11.15
C PRO A 55 6.24 2.90 9.80
N ASP A 56 5.33 3.87 9.83
CA ASP A 56 4.77 4.50 8.63
C ASP A 56 5.81 5.04 7.63
N PRO A 57 6.92 5.70 8.05
CA PRO A 57 7.95 6.17 7.12
C PRO A 57 8.58 5.03 6.30
N LEU A 58 8.78 3.86 6.92
CA LEU A 58 9.32 2.68 6.25
C LEU A 58 8.32 2.14 5.22
N ILE A 59 7.02 2.19 5.54
CA ILE A 59 5.96 1.75 4.63
C ILE A 59 5.79 2.70 3.44
N ARG A 60 5.87 4.03 3.66
CA ARG A 60 5.88 5.00 2.54
C ARG A 60 7.00 4.67 1.57
N ARG A 61 8.20 4.41 2.11
CA ARG A 61 9.35 4.02 1.28
C ARG A 61 9.13 2.71 0.54
N ALA A 62 8.52 1.71 1.18
CA ALA A 62 8.17 0.45 0.53
C ALA A 62 7.20 0.64 -0.64
N VAL A 63 6.18 1.49 -0.48
CA VAL A 63 5.22 1.84 -1.54
C VAL A 63 5.92 2.55 -2.70
N GLU A 64 6.79 3.52 -2.42
CA GLU A 64 7.59 4.21 -3.45
C GLU A 64 8.45 3.23 -4.26
N LEU A 65 9.13 2.30 -3.58
CA LEU A 65 10.00 1.30 -4.22
C LEU A 65 9.21 0.28 -5.04
N LEU A 66 8.01 -0.09 -4.59
CA LEU A 66 7.14 -1.03 -5.29
C LEU A 66 6.46 -0.40 -6.50
N GLY A 67 6.13 0.89 -6.40
CA GLY A 67 5.25 1.58 -7.31
C GLY A 67 3.78 1.32 -6.99
N ILE A 68 2.92 2.22 -7.45
CA ILE A 68 1.49 2.23 -7.12
C ILE A 68 0.79 0.94 -7.56
N GLU A 69 1.07 0.43 -8.77
CA GLU A 69 0.42 -0.76 -9.31
C GLU A 69 0.72 -2.03 -8.52
N GLU A 70 1.99 -2.24 -8.16
CA GLU A 70 2.38 -3.40 -7.37
C GLU A 70 1.85 -3.30 -5.93
N ALA A 71 1.92 -2.10 -5.33
CA ALA A 71 1.35 -1.86 -4.02
C ALA A 71 -0.15 -2.18 -4.00
N LYS A 72 -0.91 -1.77 -5.02
CA LYS A 72 -2.34 -2.10 -5.17
C LYS A 72 -2.59 -3.60 -5.25
N LYS A 73 -1.78 -4.31 -6.03
CA LYS A 73 -1.89 -5.77 -6.15
C LYS A 73 -1.66 -6.47 -4.80
N ILE A 74 -0.68 -5.99 -4.02
CA ILE A 74 -0.36 -6.52 -2.68
C ILE A 74 -1.46 -6.20 -1.66
N LEU A 75 -1.95 -4.95 -1.65
CA LEU A 75 -2.94 -4.48 -0.68
C LEU A 75 -4.34 -5.05 -0.95
N GLY A 76 -4.68 -5.28 -2.22
CA GLY A 76 -6.02 -5.64 -2.63
C GLY A 76 -7.04 -4.52 -2.40
N VAL A 77 -8.29 -4.76 -2.80
CA VAL A 77 -9.34 -3.74 -2.83
C VAL A 77 -9.66 -3.20 -1.44
N ARG A 78 -9.74 -4.06 -0.42
CA ARG A 78 -10.16 -3.69 0.93
C ARG A 78 -9.18 -2.72 1.61
N GLU A 79 -7.90 -3.05 1.62
CA GLU A 79 -6.89 -2.20 2.28
C GLU A 79 -6.67 -0.91 1.49
N MET A 80 -6.82 -0.94 0.16
CA MET A 80 -6.81 0.28 -0.65
C MET A 80 -7.98 1.21 -0.33
N LEU A 81 -9.20 0.70 -0.16
CA LEU A 81 -10.35 1.51 0.27
C LEU A 81 -10.11 2.12 1.66
N ARG A 82 -9.47 1.38 2.57
CA ARG A 82 -9.10 1.90 3.89
C ARG A 82 -8.04 2.99 3.79
N ALA A 83 -6.99 2.78 3.00
CA ALA A 83 -5.92 3.76 2.77
C ALA A 83 -6.43 5.06 2.09
N CYS A 84 -7.51 4.98 1.31
CA CYS A 84 -8.10 6.15 0.67
C CYS A 84 -9.14 6.87 1.57
N GLY A 85 -9.39 6.38 2.78
CA GLY A 85 -10.46 6.90 3.64
C GLY A 85 -11.88 6.61 3.13
N ALA A 86 -12.03 5.68 2.20
CA ALA A 86 -13.34 5.29 1.65
C ALA A 86 -14.12 4.32 2.57
N THR A 87 -13.49 3.86 3.65
CA THR A 87 -14.12 3.09 4.72
C THR A 87 -13.91 3.79 6.06
N TYR A 88 -15.00 4.12 6.73
CA TYR A 88 -14.97 4.63 8.10
C TYR A 88 -14.85 3.48 9.11
N GLU A 89 -14.47 3.78 10.36
CA GLU A 89 -14.25 2.78 11.43
C GLU A 89 -15.51 1.94 11.74
N ASN A 90 -16.71 2.44 11.40
CA ASN A 90 -17.99 1.75 11.53
C ASN A 90 -18.31 0.79 10.34
N GLY A 91 -17.40 0.61 9.39
CA GLY A 91 -17.62 -0.22 8.19
C GLY A 91 -18.50 0.43 7.11
N SER A 92 -18.91 1.70 7.30
CA SER A 92 -19.63 2.45 6.27
C SER A 92 -18.70 2.84 5.11
N LEU A 93 -19.21 2.66 3.90
CA LEU A 93 -18.49 2.95 2.65
C LEU A 93 -18.89 4.33 2.14
N ASP A 94 -17.90 5.18 1.84
CA ASP A 94 -18.14 6.41 1.11
C ASP A 94 -18.45 6.07 -0.36
N ARG A 95 -19.74 6.16 -0.72
CA ARG A 95 -20.25 5.79 -2.04
C ARG A 95 -19.67 6.65 -3.17
N CYS A 96 -19.21 7.87 -2.90
CA CYS A 96 -18.60 8.75 -3.89
C CYS A 96 -17.16 8.32 -4.21
N LEU A 97 -16.39 7.86 -3.22
CA LEU A 97 -15.05 7.31 -3.42
C LEU A 97 -15.07 5.94 -4.12
N LEU A 98 -16.09 5.11 -3.86
CA LEU A 98 -16.29 3.82 -4.54
C LEU A 98 -16.46 3.96 -6.07
N LEU A 99 -17.28 4.91 -6.52
CA LEU A 99 -17.47 5.21 -7.95
C LEU A 99 -16.16 5.64 -8.60
N ARG A 100 -15.36 6.45 -7.91
CA ARG A 100 -14.04 6.90 -8.37
C ARG A 100 -13.03 5.76 -8.44
N TYR A 101 -13.07 4.83 -7.47
CA TYR A 101 -12.21 3.66 -7.42
C TYR A 101 -12.59 2.59 -8.45
N TRP A 102 -13.90 2.41 -8.72
CA TRP A 102 -14.42 1.53 -9.76
C TRP A 102 -13.99 1.98 -11.17
N LEU A 103 -14.10 3.28 -11.46
CA LEU A 103 -13.60 3.88 -12.71
C LEU A 103 -12.09 3.70 -12.86
N TRP A 104 -11.35 3.76 -11.74
CA TRP A 104 -9.90 3.58 -11.71
C TRP A 104 -9.47 2.11 -11.91
N LEU A 105 -10.18 1.14 -11.31
CA LEU A 105 -9.95 -0.31 -11.48
C LEU A 105 -10.27 -0.83 -12.90
N LEU A 106 -11.26 -0.24 -13.56
CA LEU A 106 -11.66 -0.63 -14.92
C LEU A 106 -10.74 -0.08 -16.03
N GLY A 107 -9.66 0.64 -15.68
CA GLY A 107 -8.70 1.15 -16.67
C GLY A 107 -9.34 2.10 -17.69
N MET A 108 -10.50 2.68 -17.40
CA MET A 108 -11.13 3.62 -18.31
C MET A 108 -10.35 4.94 -18.27
N ARG A 109 -9.45 5.12 -19.26
CA ARG A 109 -9.16 6.45 -19.81
C ARG A 109 -10.50 7.09 -20.13
N SER A 110 -10.92 8.05 -19.31
CA SER A 110 -12.03 8.92 -19.68
C SER A 110 -11.72 9.49 -21.06
N LEU A 111 -12.48 9.05 -22.07
CA LEU A 111 -12.69 9.81 -23.29
C LEU A 111 -13.15 11.20 -22.85
N GLY A 112 -12.44 12.21 -23.33
CA GLY A 112 -12.57 13.59 -22.90
C GLY A 112 -11.70 14.48 -23.77
N GLY A 113 -12.05 14.47 -25.05
CA GLY A 113 -11.63 15.39 -26.11
C GLY A 113 -12.76 15.41 -27.12
#